data_AF-A0A378AGX5-F1
#
_entry.id   AF-A0A378AGX5-F1
#
_cell.length_a   1.000
_cell.length_b   1.000
_cell.length_c   1.000
_cell.angle_alpha   90.00
_cell.angle_beta   90.00
_cell.angle_gamma   90.00
#
_symmetry.space_group_name_H-M   'P 1'
#
loop_
_entity.id
_entity.type
_entity.pdbx_description
1 polymer ?
#
loop_
_entity_poly.entity_id
_entity_poly.type
_entity_poly.pdbx_seq_one_letter_code
_entity_poly.pdbx_strand_id
1 'polypeptide(L)'
;MAGGRGGLSRELSRAVWAGFRRPRGNLVAQSLAAHGGSPLAATLRGLRVSRIAVHPTRQREGLGRKMIADIAADAAGYDYLSVSFGYTAELWRFWQRCGFTLVRLGTHREASSGCYTAMALYPLTAAGRQLAQREAQRLQRDEYWLRPWREESAPLPAVADAMLSDEDWLEAASFAFAHRPLAAALGCLNRLLMQADMPLPALRGRLQGKEEAALCAVLQLTGAKALQARWRREAADALRFLDAARAEALRQQVAHLQFF
;
A
#
# COMPACT_ATOMS: atom_id res chain seq x y z
N MET A 1 8.85 24.02 -0.76
CA MET A 1 7.79 24.05 0.28
C MET A 1 7.39 22.62 0.62
N ALA A 2 7.76 22.13 1.81
CA ALA A 2 7.35 20.81 2.30
C ALA A 2 5.97 20.96 2.96
N GLY A 3 4.94 20.37 2.36
CA GLY A 3 3.61 20.31 2.97
C GLY A 3 3.60 19.22 4.03
N GLY A 4 3.71 19.58 5.30
CA GLY A 4 3.56 18.64 6.40
C GLY A 4 2.10 18.24 6.62
N ARG A 5 1.88 16.96 6.99
CA ARG A 5 1.07 16.50 8.15
C ARG A 5 0.61 15.04 8.00
N GLY A 6 0.88 14.26 9.05
CA GLY A 6 0.10 13.12 9.51
C GLY A 6 -0.46 13.47 10.88
N GLY A 7 -0.28 12.66 11.92
CA GLY A 7 -0.76 13.01 13.27
C GLY A 7 -2.27 12.85 13.45
N LEU A 8 -2.90 11.95 12.68
CA LEU A 8 -4.29 11.59 12.89
C LEU A 8 -4.45 10.87 14.24
N SER A 9 -5.68 10.89 14.79
CA SER A 9 -6.00 10.00 15.91
C SER A 9 -5.84 8.54 15.48
N ARG A 10 -5.64 7.65 16.45
CA ARG A 10 -5.46 6.22 16.17
C ARG A 10 -6.71 5.63 15.50
N GLU A 11 -7.87 6.09 15.92
CA GLU A 11 -9.18 5.69 15.43
C GLU A 11 -9.34 6.10 13.96
N LEU A 12 -9.07 7.37 13.64
CA LEU A 12 -9.17 7.86 12.27
C LEU A 12 -8.13 7.22 11.35
N SER A 13 -6.91 6.96 11.83
CA SER A 13 -5.89 6.24 11.06
C SER A 13 -6.37 4.85 10.66
N ARG A 14 -6.97 4.11 11.60
CA ARG A 14 -7.53 2.78 11.35
C ARG A 14 -8.72 2.82 10.39
N ALA A 15 -9.60 3.81 10.54
CA ALA A 15 -10.75 3.98 9.65
C ALA A 15 -10.32 4.31 8.20
N VAL A 16 -9.27 5.12 8.02
CA VAL A 16 -8.65 5.36 6.70
C VAL A 16 -8.04 4.08 6.14
N TRP A 17 -7.30 3.32 6.96
CA TRP A 17 -6.67 2.07 6.53
C TRP A 17 -7.68 0.98 6.11
N ALA A 18 -8.83 0.92 6.79
CA ALA A 18 -9.95 0.03 6.43
C ALA A 18 -10.80 0.56 5.25
N GLY A 19 -10.57 1.81 4.81
CA GLY A 19 -11.27 2.44 3.69
C GLY A 19 -12.60 3.11 4.03
N PHE A 20 -12.96 3.26 5.31
CA PHE A 20 -14.20 3.93 5.74
C PHE A 20 -14.14 5.44 5.70
N ARG A 21 -12.92 6.02 5.72
CA ARG A 21 -12.70 7.46 5.72
C ARG A 21 -11.66 7.87 4.69
N ARG A 22 -11.86 9.04 4.09
CA ARG A 22 -10.90 9.69 3.19
C ARG A 22 -10.86 11.20 3.48
N PRO A 23 -10.26 11.63 4.60
CA PRO A 23 -10.23 13.03 4.98
C PRO A 23 -9.49 13.89 3.94
N ARG A 24 -9.77 15.19 3.87
CA ARG A 24 -9.03 16.10 2.98
C ARG A 24 -7.62 16.38 3.54
N GLY A 25 -6.61 16.52 2.67
CA GLY A 25 -5.20 16.78 3.06
C GLY A 25 -4.35 15.52 3.25
N ASN A 26 -3.13 15.66 3.79
CA ASN A 26 -2.27 14.55 4.28
C ASN A 26 -2.04 13.37 3.31
N LEU A 27 -1.93 13.64 2.01
CA LEU A 27 -1.98 12.64 0.93
C LEU A 27 -1.04 11.45 1.12
N VAL A 28 0.19 11.66 1.60
CA VAL A 28 1.14 10.55 1.80
C VAL A 28 0.81 9.74 3.04
N ALA A 29 0.50 10.38 4.17
CA ALA A 29 0.11 9.67 5.40
C ALA A 29 -1.17 8.86 5.17
N GLN A 30 -2.13 9.41 4.43
CA GLN A 30 -3.34 8.70 4.03
C GLN A 30 -3.08 7.61 3.01
N SER A 31 -2.20 7.82 2.04
CA SER A 31 -1.82 6.78 1.07
C SER A 31 -1.09 5.61 1.77
N LEU A 32 -0.21 5.90 2.73
CA LEU A 32 0.43 4.89 3.57
C LEU A 32 -0.60 4.10 4.38
N ALA A 33 -1.64 4.74 4.92
CA ALA A 33 -2.72 4.01 5.59
C ALA A 33 -3.61 3.24 4.60
N ALA A 34 -4.10 3.85 3.53
CA ALA A 34 -5.06 3.26 2.60
C ALA A 34 -4.46 2.16 1.73
N HIS A 35 -3.14 2.18 1.49
CA HIS A 35 -2.45 1.25 0.59
C HIS A 35 -1.30 0.48 1.24
N GLY A 36 -0.80 0.91 2.40
CA GLY A 36 0.23 0.20 3.17
C GLY A 36 -0.35 -0.80 4.16
N GLY A 37 0.53 -1.54 4.84
CA GLY A 37 0.16 -2.56 5.81
C GLY A 37 -0.17 -2.02 7.19
N SER A 38 0.41 -0.87 7.56
CA SER A 38 0.35 -0.36 8.94
C SER A 38 -0.91 0.48 9.23
N PRO A 39 -1.88 0.00 10.05
CA PRO A 39 -3.12 0.73 10.33
C PRO A 39 -2.93 2.05 11.08
N LEU A 40 -1.78 2.22 11.73
CA LEU A 40 -1.42 3.41 12.50
C LEU A 40 -0.44 4.33 11.76
N ALA A 41 -0.12 4.06 10.48
CA ALA A 41 0.84 4.86 9.74
C ALA A 41 0.50 6.36 9.72
N ALA A 42 -0.79 6.71 9.63
CA ALA A 42 -1.23 8.10 9.57
C ALA A 42 -1.18 8.83 10.92
N THR A 43 -0.87 8.13 12.01
CA THR A 43 -0.62 8.76 13.32
C THR A 43 0.76 9.43 13.39
N LEU A 44 1.72 8.98 12.58
CA LEU A 44 3.07 9.56 12.53
C LEU A 44 3.07 10.87 11.73
N ARG A 45 4.01 11.76 12.04
CA ARG A 45 4.15 13.07 11.39
C ARG A 45 5.19 13.00 10.28
N GLY A 46 4.74 13.15 9.03
CA GLY A 46 5.64 13.18 7.87
C GLY A 46 5.77 14.58 7.24
N LEU A 47 6.97 14.88 6.74
CA LEU A 47 7.20 15.95 5.76
C LEU A 47 7.29 15.34 4.36
N ARG A 48 6.55 15.90 3.40
CA ARG A 48 6.60 15.44 2.01
C ARG A 48 7.48 16.36 1.18
N VAL A 49 8.46 15.78 0.49
CA VAL A 49 9.19 16.45 -0.58
C VAL A 49 8.24 16.60 -1.76
N SER A 50 7.72 17.82 -1.95
CA SER A 50 6.76 18.06 -3.04
C SER A 50 7.45 18.26 -4.39
N ARG A 51 8.61 18.92 -4.39
CA ARG A 51 9.46 19.17 -5.56
C ARG A 51 10.90 19.30 -5.08
N ILE A 52 11.82 18.80 -5.88
CA ILE A 52 13.26 19.02 -5.76
C ILE A 52 13.79 19.23 -7.18
N ALA A 53 14.67 20.20 -7.35
CA ALA A 53 15.26 20.51 -8.65
C ALA A 53 16.69 20.98 -8.46
N VAL A 54 17.57 20.51 -9.35
CA VAL A 54 18.95 20.96 -9.48
C VAL A 54 19.12 21.44 -10.91
N HIS A 55 19.72 22.63 -11.08
CA HIS A 55 19.97 23.19 -12.41
C HIS A 55 20.70 22.16 -13.30
N PRO A 56 20.32 21.98 -14.58
CA PRO A 56 20.87 20.91 -15.43
C PRO A 56 22.40 20.86 -15.48
N THR A 57 23.05 22.01 -15.55
CA THR A 57 24.53 22.12 -15.61
C THR A 57 25.24 21.82 -14.30
N ARG A 58 24.50 21.62 -13.20
CA ARG A 58 25.00 21.34 -11.85
C ARG A 58 24.50 20.00 -11.31
N GLN A 59 23.86 19.19 -12.16
CA GLN A 59 23.40 17.86 -11.77
C GLN A 59 24.59 16.93 -11.52
N ARG A 60 24.36 15.87 -10.75
CA ARG A 60 25.37 14.85 -10.40
C ARG A 60 26.55 15.35 -9.55
N GLU A 61 26.55 16.62 -9.13
CA GLU A 61 27.52 17.17 -8.15
C GLU A 61 27.13 16.95 -6.68
N GLY A 62 26.10 16.15 -6.41
CA GLY A 62 25.64 15.86 -5.04
C GLY A 62 24.74 16.93 -4.40
N LEU A 63 24.45 18.04 -5.09
CA LEU A 63 23.61 19.14 -4.58
C LEU A 63 22.22 18.67 -4.11
N GLY A 64 21.54 17.82 -4.90
CA GLY A 64 20.22 17.31 -4.51
C GLY A 64 20.27 16.45 -3.23
N ARG A 65 21.34 15.67 -3.03
CA ARG A 65 21.55 14.90 -1.80
C ARG A 65 21.83 15.81 -0.61
N LYS A 66 22.63 16.87 -0.82
CA LYS A 66 22.89 17.89 0.21
C LYS A 66 21.59 18.57 0.65
N MET A 67 20.76 18.99 -0.29
CA MET A 67 19.44 19.58 0.02
C MET A 67 18.58 18.67 0.88
N ILE A 68 18.56 17.36 0.61
CA ILE A 68 17.82 16.40 1.45
C ILE A 68 18.42 16.29 2.84
N ALA A 69 19.75 16.24 2.96
CA ALA A 69 20.43 16.18 4.25
C ALA A 69 20.13 17.43 5.09
N ASP A 70 20.18 18.61 4.48
CA ASP A 70 19.86 19.88 5.14
C ASP A 70 18.39 19.89 5.61
N ILE A 71 17.45 19.46 4.75
CA ILE A 71 16.03 19.31 5.12
C ILE A 71 15.84 18.33 6.28
N ALA A 72 16.58 17.21 6.28
CA ALA A 72 16.48 16.20 7.34
C ALA A 72 17.02 16.73 8.67
N ALA A 73 18.09 17.54 8.66
CA ALA A 73 18.62 18.19 9.84
C ALA A 73 17.63 19.19 10.46
N ASP A 74 16.89 19.91 9.61
CA ASP A 74 15.90 20.91 10.04
C ASP A 74 14.51 20.32 10.35
N ALA A 75 14.30 19.02 10.14
CA ALA A 75 13.00 18.35 10.28
C ALA A 75 12.64 17.94 11.72
N ALA A 76 13.05 18.74 12.71
CA ALA A 76 12.70 18.50 14.11
C ALA A 76 11.18 18.40 14.30
N GLY A 77 10.73 17.41 15.08
CA GLY A 77 9.31 17.16 15.35
C GLY A 77 8.56 16.34 14.28
N TYR A 78 9.27 15.80 13.29
CA TYR A 78 8.73 14.85 12.31
C TYR A 78 9.37 13.46 12.45
N ASP A 79 8.59 12.43 12.12
CA ASP A 79 9.01 11.03 12.20
C ASP A 79 9.75 10.58 10.94
N TYR A 80 9.44 11.18 9.78
CA TYR A 80 10.05 10.83 8.50
C TYR A 80 9.90 11.95 7.45
N LEU A 81 10.80 11.95 6.47
CA LEU A 81 10.55 12.57 5.17
C LEU A 81 9.94 11.54 4.22
N SER A 82 9.17 12.00 3.25
CA SER A 82 8.53 11.13 2.26
C SER A 82 8.53 11.74 0.88
N VAL A 83 8.50 10.88 -0.13
CA VAL A 83 8.32 11.26 -1.52
C VAL A 83 7.30 10.33 -2.19
N SER A 84 6.54 10.88 -3.13
CA SER A 84 5.72 10.14 -4.07
C SER A 84 6.10 10.60 -5.47
N PHE A 85 6.46 9.68 -6.35
CA PHE A 85 7.01 9.99 -7.67
C PHE A 85 6.60 8.94 -8.72
N GLY A 86 6.60 9.33 -9.99
CA GLY A 86 6.51 8.38 -11.10
C GLY A 86 7.79 7.55 -11.14
N TYR A 87 7.67 6.24 -10.95
CA TYR A 87 8.80 5.35 -10.85
C TYR A 87 9.59 5.32 -12.15
N THR A 88 10.89 5.54 -12.03
CA THR A 88 11.91 5.18 -13.01
C THR A 88 13.13 4.67 -12.24
N ALA A 89 13.89 3.75 -12.82
CA ALA A 89 15.11 3.23 -12.18
C ALA A 89 16.11 4.35 -11.84
N GLU A 90 16.22 5.39 -12.66
CA GLU A 90 17.11 6.54 -12.40
C GLU A 90 16.64 7.36 -11.20
N LEU A 91 15.37 7.73 -11.16
CA LEU A 91 14.84 8.55 -10.07
C LEU A 91 14.82 7.77 -8.75
N TRP A 92 14.53 6.47 -8.78
CA TRP A 92 14.65 5.63 -7.59
C TRP A 92 16.09 5.59 -7.06
N ARG A 93 17.10 5.40 -7.92
CA ARG A 93 18.51 5.41 -7.49
C ARG A 93 18.91 6.73 -6.82
N PHE A 94 18.37 7.85 -7.29
CA PHE A 94 18.58 9.15 -6.62
C PHE A 94 18.04 9.13 -5.17
N TRP A 95 16.78 8.74 -4.99
CA TRP A 95 16.14 8.68 -3.66
C TRP A 95 16.84 7.67 -2.73
N GLN A 96 17.18 6.49 -3.27
CA GLN A 96 17.91 5.46 -2.54
C GLN A 96 19.27 5.98 -2.04
N ARG A 97 20.04 6.69 -2.89
CA ARG A 97 21.32 7.30 -2.49
C ARG A 97 21.17 8.46 -1.50
N CYS A 98 19.99 9.08 -1.45
CA CYS A 98 19.66 10.05 -0.41
C CYS A 98 19.25 9.38 0.92
N GLY A 99 19.17 8.05 0.99
CA GLY A 99 18.82 7.29 2.19
C GLY A 99 17.33 6.95 2.32
N PHE A 100 16.53 7.12 1.25
CA PHE A 100 15.14 6.71 1.27
C PHE A 100 14.98 5.20 1.08
N THR A 101 14.00 4.62 1.77
CA THR A 101 13.56 3.24 1.65
C THR A 101 12.28 3.18 0.81
N LEU A 102 12.22 2.33 -0.22
CA LEU A 102 11.02 2.11 -1.02
C LEU A 102 9.98 1.35 -0.18
N VAL A 103 8.78 1.90 -0.05
CA VAL A 103 7.72 1.33 0.78
C VAL A 103 6.45 0.98 -0.01
N ARG A 104 6.32 1.50 -1.23
CA ARG A 104 5.21 1.15 -2.12
C ARG A 104 5.60 1.35 -3.58
N LEU A 105 5.11 0.46 -4.43
CA LEU A 105 5.07 0.63 -5.88
C LEU A 105 3.68 0.24 -6.38
N GLY A 106 2.94 1.20 -6.92
CA GLY A 106 1.57 1.01 -7.40
C GLY A 106 1.48 0.07 -8.61
N THR A 107 0.28 -0.46 -8.84
CA THR A 107 -0.04 -1.41 -9.94
C THR A 107 -0.78 -0.76 -11.10
N HIS A 108 -0.99 0.55 -11.06
CA HIS A 108 -1.63 1.32 -12.13
C HIS A 108 -0.71 2.46 -12.56
N ARG A 109 -0.67 2.71 -13.87
CA ARG A 109 0.00 3.86 -14.45
C ARG A 109 -0.84 5.11 -14.20
N GLU A 110 -0.19 6.19 -13.80
CA GLU A 110 -0.83 7.49 -13.67
C GLU A 110 -1.05 8.10 -15.07
N ALA A 111 -2.25 8.58 -15.35
CA ALA A 111 -2.65 9.01 -16.70
C ALA A 111 -1.79 10.14 -17.28
N SER A 112 -1.23 11.01 -16.43
CA SER A 112 -0.43 12.17 -16.84
C SER A 112 1.04 11.84 -17.10
N SER A 113 1.63 10.94 -16.31
CA SER A 113 3.06 10.60 -16.39
C SER A 113 3.34 9.29 -17.12
N GLY A 114 2.31 8.45 -17.31
CA GLY A 114 2.45 7.09 -17.76
C GLY A 114 3.18 6.18 -16.77
N CYS A 115 3.69 6.69 -15.65
CA CYS A 115 4.54 5.93 -14.72
C CYS A 115 3.71 5.27 -13.61
N TYR A 116 4.22 4.18 -13.03
CA TYR A 116 3.68 3.64 -11.78
C TYR A 116 4.06 4.56 -10.61
N THR A 117 3.12 4.84 -9.72
CA THR A 117 3.44 5.67 -8.53
C THR A 117 4.26 4.88 -7.52
N ALA A 118 5.47 5.34 -7.24
CA ALA A 118 6.31 4.87 -6.14
C ALA A 118 6.22 5.80 -4.93
N MET A 119 6.36 5.23 -3.73
CA MET A 119 6.52 6.00 -2.49
C MET A 119 7.73 5.49 -1.71
N ALA A 120 8.51 6.41 -1.17
CA ALA A 120 9.68 6.09 -0.36
C ALA A 120 9.75 6.98 0.89
N LEU A 121 10.34 6.46 1.96
CA LEU A 121 10.47 7.14 3.26
C LEU A 121 11.93 7.29 3.67
N TYR A 122 12.28 8.45 4.22
CA TYR A 122 13.53 8.67 4.94
C TYR A 122 13.19 8.80 6.42
N PRO A 123 13.57 7.84 7.28
CA PRO A 123 13.16 7.85 8.67
C PRO A 123 14.00 8.82 9.51
N LEU A 124 13.34 9.62 10.37
CA LEU A 124 13.98 10.59 11.28
C LEU A 124 13.94 10.11 12.74
N THR A 125 12.87 9.42 13.14
CA THR A 125 12.69 8.89 14.50
C THR A 125 12.71 7.35 14.51
N ALA A 126 12.72 6.76 15.71
CA ALA A 126 12.58 5.31 15.87
C ALA A 126 11.24 4.79 15.31
N ALA A 127 10.14 5.53 15.53
CA ALA A 127 8.83 5.18 14.98
C ALA A 127 8.83 5.25 13.44
N GLY A 128 9.45 6.28 12.86
CA GLY A 128 9.64 6.38 11.41
C GLY A 128 10.47 5.23 10.83
N ARG A 129 11.55 4.83 11.51
CA ARG A 129 12.38 3.66 11.12
C ARG A 129 11.55 2.39 11.11
N GLN A 130 10.77 2.14 12.16
CA GLN A 130 9.92 0.96 12.27
C GLN A 130 8.86 0.91 11.17
N LEU A 131 8.22 2.06 10.87
CA LEU A 131 7.27 2.15 9.75
C LEU A 131 7.94 1.82 8.42
N ALA A 132 9.08 2.46 8.11
CA ALA A 132 9.79 2.24 6.85
C ALA A 132 10.22 0.78 6.68
N GLN A 133 10.72 0.14 7.76
CA GLN A 133 11.11 -1.26 7.75
C GLN A 133 9.92 -2.19 7.50
N ARG A 134 8.81 -2.00 8.23
CA ARG A 134 7.61 -2.84 8.07
C ARG A 134 7.02 -2.74 6.68
N GLU A 135 6.87 -1.53 6.15
CA GLU A 135 6.31 -1.35 4.80
C GLU A 135 7.25 -1.87 3.71
N ALA A 136 8.57 -1.74 3.88
CA ALA A 136 9.54 -2.32 2.97
C ALA A 136 9.52 -3.85 2.98
N GLN A 137 9.44 -4.47 4.17
CA GLN A 137 9.29 -5.92 4.32
C GLN A 137 8.00 -6.41 3.69
N ARG A 138 6.88 -5.71 3.91
CA ARG A 138 5.61 -6.00 3.27
C ARG A 138 5.70 -5.89 1.74
N LEU A 139 6.28 -4.81 1.21
CA LEU A 139 6.46 -4.64 -0.23
C LEU A 139 7.30 -5.78 -0.83
N GLN A 140 8.39 -6.16 -0.16
CA GLN A 140 9.22 -7.30 -0.57
C GLN A 140 8.43 -8.61 -0.56
N ARG A 141 7.64 -8.85 0.49
CA ARG A 141 6.72 -9.99 0.58
C ARG A 141 5.60 -9.92 -0.44
N ASP A 142 5.23 -8.77 -1.00
CA ASP A 142 4.16 -8.68 -2.00
C ASP A 142 4.68 -8.71 -3.44
N GLU A 143 5.98 -8.45 -3.64
CA GLU A 143 6.56 -8.20 -4.97
C GLU A 143 6.27 -9.32 -5.97
N TYR A 144 6.37 -10.58 -5.55
CA TYR A 144 6.10 -11.73 -6.42
C TYR A 144 4.70 -11.68 -7.04
N TRP A 145 3.68 -11.30 -6.28
CA TRP A 145 2.28 -11.24 -6.72
C TRP A 145 1.91 -9.91 -7.37
N LEU A 146 2.62 -8.83 -7.04
CA LEU A 146 2.38 -7.52 -7.63
C LEU A 146 3.06 -7.36 -9.01
N ARG A 147 4.15 -8.10 -9.26
CA ARG A 147 4.94 -8.00 -10.49
C ARG A 147 4.13 -8.23 -11.77
N PRO A 148 3.21 -9.21 -11.88
CA PRO A 148 2.38 -9.39 -13.08
C PRO A 148 1.45 -8.22 -13.39
N TRP A 149 1.19 -7.34 -12.40
CA TRP A 149 0.36 -6.15 -12.57
C TRP A 149 1.15 -4.95 -13.08
N ARG A 150 2.45 -5.12 -13.33
CA ARG A 150 3.34 -4.07 -13.80
C ARG A 150 4.16 -4.52 -15.00
N GLU A 151 4.33 -3.62 -15.96
CA GLU A 151 5.29 -3.82 -17.04
C GLU A 151 6.73 -3.66 -16.56
N GLU A 152 6.96 -2.75 -15.61
CA GLU A 152 8.27 -2.51 -15.02
C GLU A 152 8.39 -3.21 -13.65
N SER A 153 9.48 -3.96 -13.47
CA SER A 153 9.74 -4.68 -12.22
C SER A 153 10.35 -3.74 -11.18
N ALA A 154 9.94 -3.86 -9.93
CA ALA A 154 10.66 -3.20 -8.84
C ALA A 154 12.08 -3.77 -8.75
N PRO A 155 13.05 -3.03 -8.20
CA PRO A 155 14.40 -3.53 -7.98
C PRO A 155 14.44 -4.35 -6.67
N LEU A 156 13.45 -5.23 -6.50
CA LEU A 156 13.22 -6.02 -5.30
C LEU A 156 13.23 -7.51 -5.68
N PRO A 157 13.80 -8.38 -4.83
CA PRO A 157 13.67 -9.82 -5.01
C PRO A 157 12.19 -10.23 -4.96
N ALA A 158 11.76 -11.02 -5.93
CA ALA A 158 10.42 -11.62 -5.96
C ALA A 158 10.49 -13.02 -5.37
N VAL A 159 10.18 -13.15 -4.07
CA VAL A 159 10.13 -14.43 -3.36
C VAL A 159 8.68 -14.83 -3.14
N ALA A 160 8.31 -16.04 -3.54
CA ALA A 160 6.98 -16.61 -3.32
C ALA A 160 6.81 -17.11 -1.87
N ASP A 161 6.84 -16.20 -0.90
CA ASP A 161 6.44 -16.47 0.48
C ASP A 161 4.92 -16.72 0.63
N ALA A 162 4.54 -17.99 0.73
CA ALA A 162 3.14 -18.40 0.86
C ALA A 162 2.55 -18.25 2.29
N MET A 163 3.37 -17.89 3.29
CA MET A 163 2.95 -17.91 4.69
C MET A 163 1.92 -16.81 4.98
N LEU A 164 0.76 -17.20 5.50
CA LEU A 164 -0.30 -16.28 5.88
C LEU A 164 -0.04 -15.73 7.30
N SER A 165 0.41 -14.48 7.39
CA SER A 165 0.72 -13.82 8.67
C SER A 165 -0.51 -13.19 9.33
N ASP A 166 -0.39 -12.78 10.60
CA ASP A 166 -1.48 -12.08 11.30
C ASP A 166 -1.85 -10.73 10.64
N GLU A 167 -0.87 -10.05 10.05
CA GLU A 167 -1.10 -8.84 9.26
C GLU A 167 -1.89 -9.16 7.99
N ASP A 168 -1.60 -10.28 7.32
CA ASP A 168 -2.34 -10.73 6.15
C ASP A 168 -3.80 -11.03 6.48
N TRP A 169 -4.06 -11.67 7.63
CA TRP A 169 -5.42 -11.91 8.13
C TRP A 169 -6.20 -10.61 8.33
N LEU A 170 -5.59 -9.62 8.98
CA LEU A 170 -6.23 -8.33 9.22
C LEU A 170 -6.50 -7.57 7.91
N GLU A 171 -5.54 -7.59 6.97
CA GLU A 171 -5.69 -6.99 5.65
C GLU A 171 -6.77 -7.65 4.81
N ALA A 172 -6.77 -8.98 4.76
CA ALA A 172 -7.77 -9.78 4.07
C ALA A 172 -9.16 -9.55 4.66
N ALA A 173 -9.28 -9.48 6.00
CA ALA A 173 -10.53 -9.14 6.68
C ALA A 173 -11.00 -7.72 6.33
N SER A 174 -10.09 -6.76 6.21
CA SER A 174 -10.43 -5.38 5.83
C SER A 174 -10.82 -5.25 4.36
N PHE A 175 -10.34 -6.16 3.52
CA PHE A 175 -10.89 -6.33 2.18
C PHE A 175 -12.25 -7.04 2.22
N ALA A 176 -12.41 -8.12 2.96
CA ALA A 176 -13.64 -8.91 2.96
C ALA A 176 -14.83 -8.16 3.60
N PHE A 177 -14.60 -7.45 4.70
CA PHE A 177 -15.64 -6.89 5.58
C PHE A 177 -15.70 -5.36 5.63
N ALA A 178 -14.78 -4.66 4.95
CA ALA A 178 -14.78 -3.20 4.85
C ALA A 178 -14.56 -2.73 3.40
N HIS A 179 -13.80 -1.64 3.22
CA HIS A 179 -13.67 -0.94 1.95
C HIS A 179 -12.23 -0.87 1.46
N ARG A 180 -11.31 -1.68 2.01
CA ARG A 180 -9.93 -1.77 1.51
C ARG A 180 -9.96 -2.12 0.01
N PRO A 181 -9.22 -1.40 -0.85
CA PRO A 181 -9.25 -1.64 -2.29
C PRO A 181 -8.48 -2.91 -2.65
N LEU A 182 -8.88 -3.58 -3.76
CA LEU A 182 -8.23 -4.81 -4.24
C LEU A 182 -6.72 -4.62 -4.42
N ALA A 183 -6.30 -3.51 -5.04
CA ALA A 183 -4.89 -3.20 -5.29
C ALA A 183 -4.03 -3.13 -4.00
N ALA A 184 -4.63 -2.80 -2.85
CA ALA A 184 -3.93 -2.77 -1.56
C ALA A 184 -3.92 -4.12 -0.85
N ALA A 185 -4.67 -5.11 -1.35
CA ALA A 185 -4.82 -6.43 -0.74
C ALA A 185 -4.32 -7.57 -1.66
N LEU A 186 -3.73 -7.26 -2.83
CA LEU A 186 -3.28 -8.28 -3.79
C LEU A 186 -2.34 -9.31 -3.17
N GLY A 187 -1.36 -8.87 -2.37
CA GLY A 187 -0.40 -9.77 -1.71
C GLY A 187 -1.08 -10.73 -0.73
N CYS A 188 -1.80 -10.19 0.26
CA CYS A 188 -2.47 -11.01 1.27
C CYS A 188 -3.56 -11.91 0.68
N LEU A 189 -4.30 -11.45 -0.34
CA LEU A 189 -5.34 -12.25 -0.98
C LEU A 189 -4.73 -13.43 -1.75
N ASN A 190 -3.62 -13.25 -2.46
CA ASN A 190 -2.96 -14.38 -3.09
C ASN A 190 -2.48 -15.41 -2.05
N ARG A 191 -1.83 -14.96 -0.97
CA ARG A 191 -1.43 -15.85 0.14
C ARG A 191 -2.63 -16.58 0.75
N LEU A 192 -3.73 -15.88 0.99
CA LEU A 192 -4.98 -16.46 1.48
C LEU A 192 -5.50 -17.57 0.55
N LEU A 193 -5.54 -17.31 -0.76
CA LEU A 193 -6.03 -18.27 -1.75
C LEU A 193 -5.10 -19.46 -1.99
N MET A 194 -3.83 -19.38 -1.60
CA MET A 194 -2.94 -20.53 -1.57
C MET A 194 -3.25 -21.48 -0.43
N GLN A 195 -3.83 -20.98 0.67
CA GLN A 195 -4.20 -21.78 1.83
C GLN A 195 -5.64 -22.31 1.75
N ALA A 196 -6.54 -21.58 1.09
CA ALA A 196 -7.96 -21.95 0.99
C ALA A 196 -8.22 -22.88 -0.22
N ASP A 197 -8.49 -24.15 0.05
CA ASP A 197 -8.90 -25.12 -0.98
C ASP A 197 -10.39 -24.95 -1.36
N MET A 198 -10.66 -23.84 -2.05
CA MET A 198 -11.98 -23.45 -2.52
C MET A 198 -11.92 -22.90 -3.95
N PRO A 199 -13.00 -23.07 -4.75
CA PRO A 199 -13.02 -22.61 -6.15
C PRO A 199 -12.85 -21.10 -6.33
N LEU A 200 -13.56 -20.29 -5.52
CA LEU A 200 -13.46 -18.81 -5.45
C LEU A 200 -13.24 -18.14 -6.84
N PRO A 201 -14.15 -18.40 -7.82
CA PRO A 201 -13.87 -18.18 -9.23
C PRO A 201 -13.73 -16.69 -9.60
N ALA A 202 -14.42 -15.79 -8.90
CA ALA A 202 -14.29 -14.36 -9.16
C ALA A 202 -12.93 -13.85 -8.72
N LEU A 203 -12.51 -14.19 -7.51
CA LEU A 203 -11.29 -13.69 -6.90
C LEU A 203 -10.06 -14.36 -7.51
N ARG A 204 -10.03 -15.69 -7.65
CA ARG A 204 -8.95 -16.41 -8.36
C ARG A 204 -8.81 -15.91 -9.79
N GLY A 205 -9.93 -15.78 -10.50
CA GLY A 205 -9.94 -15.28 -11.86
C GLY A 205 -9.32 -13.89 -11.98
N ARG A 206 -9.67 -12.96 -11.07
CA ARG A 206 -9.07 -11.62 -11.07
C ARG A 206 -7.59 -11.62 -10.72
N LEU A 207 -7.17 -12.39 -9.71
CA LEU A 207 -5.76 -12.47 -9.31
C LEU A 207 -4.87 -13.12 -10.37
N GLN A 208 -5.45 -13.96 -11.24
CA GLN A 208 -4.81 -14.54 -12.42
C GLN A 208 -4.84 -13.62 -13.66
N GLY A 209 -5.29 -12.37 -13.53
CA GLY A 209 -5.26 -11.38 -14.59
C GLY A 209 -6.46 -11.40 -15.54
N LYS A 210 -7.55 -12.11 -15.22
CA LYS A 210 -8.77 -12.01 -16.05
C LYS A 210 -9.37 -10.60 -15.97
N GLU A 211 -9.84 -10.14 -17.12
CA GLU A 211 -10.53 -8.85 -17.25
C GLU A 211 -11.87 -8.85 -16.53
N GLU A 212 -12.23 -7.70 -15.95
CA GLU A 212 -13.45 -7.56 -15.14
C GLU A 212 -14.71 -7.82 -15.97
N ALA A 213 -14.73 -7.38 -17.23
CA ALA A 213 -15.84 -7.63 -18.15
C ALA A 213 -16.02 -9.13 -18.43
N ALA A 214 -14.92 -9.87 -18.62
CA ALA A 214 -14.96 -11.31 -18.84
C ALA A 214 -15.44 -12.06 -17.60
N LEU A 215 -14.99 -11.64 -16.40
CA LEU A 215 -15.48 -12.20 -15.14
C LEU A 215 -16.96 -11.93 -14.93
N CYS A 216 -17.44 -10.72 -15.23
CA CYS A 216 -18.87 -10.40 -15.16
C CYS A 216 -19.69 -11.28 -16.09
N ALA A 217 -19.22 -11.49 -17.33
CA ALA A 217 -19.92 -12.33 -18.30
C ALA A 217 -20.00 -13.79 -17.87
N VAL A 218 -18.87 -14.39 -17.46
CA VAL A 218 -18.80 -15.80 -17.05
C VAL A 218 -19.59 -16.07 -15.76
N LEU A 219 -19.61 -15.11 -14.83
CA LEU A 219 -20.28 -15.24 -13.54
C LEU A 219 -21.69 -14.64 -13.51
N GLN A 220 -22.19 -14.15 -14.64
CA GLN A 220 -23.50 -13.51 -14.79
C GLN A 220 -23.73 -12.38 -13.78
N LEU A 221 -22.73 -11.52 -13.59
CA LEU A 221 -22.78 -10.39 -12.65
C LEU A 221 -23.12 -9.08 -13.36
N THR A 222 -23.94 -8.25 -12.71
CA THR A 222 -24.41 -6.96 -13.23
C THR A 222 -23.38 -5.83 -12.99
N GLY A 223 -22.21 -5.98 -13.60
CA GLY A 223 -21.16 -4.95 -13.65
C GLY A 223 -20.22 -4.92 -12.43
N ALA A 224 -19.34 -3.90 -12.41
CA ALA A 224 -18.20 -3.83 -11.50
C ALA A 224 -18.56 -3.84 -10.02
N LYS A 225 -19.69 -3.23 -9.63
CA LYS A 225 -20.16 -3.21 -8.23
C LYS A 225 -20.54 -4.61 -7.75
N ALA A 226 -21.24 -5.39 -8.59
CA ALA A 226 -21.61 -6.76 -8.28
C ALA A 226 -20.35 -7.66 -8.21
N LEU A 227 -19.41 -7.46 -9.13
CA LEU A 227 -18.12 -8.16 -9.13
C LEU A 227 -17.30 -7.85 -7.88
N GLN A 228 -17.21 -6.58 -7.47
CA GLN A 228 -16.50 -6.19 -6.25
C GLN A 228 -17.14 -6.81 -5.01
N ALA A 229 -18.48 -6.82 -4.92
CA ALA A 229 -19.18 -7.48 -3.82
C ALA A 229 -18.93 -9.00 -3.82
N ARG A 230 -18.83 -9.62 -5.00
CA ARG A 230 -18.49 -11.04 -5.13
C ARG A 230 -17.07 -11.35 -4.66
N TRP A 231 -16.08 -10.54 -5.02
CA TRP A 231 -14.71 -10.68 -4.52
C TRP A 231 -14.61 -10.60 -3.00
N ARG A 232 -15.28 -9.62 -2.39
CA ARG A 232 -15.28 -9.48 -0.93
C ARG A 232 -15.94 -10.67 -0.24
N ARG A 233 -17.03 -11.20 -0.82
CA ARG A 233 -17.69 -12.40 -0.32
C ARG A 233 -16.79 -13.62 -0.40
N GLU A 234 -16.14 -13.84 -1.54
CA GLU A 234 -15.21 -14.96 -1.71
C GLU A 234 -14.00 -14.87 -0.77
N ALA A 235 -13.48 -13.66 -0.51
CA ALA A 235 -12.46 -13.46 0.51
C ALA A 235 -12.98 -13.78 1.93
N ALA A 236 -14.22 -13.38 2.26
CA ALA A 236 -14.84 -13.74 3.53
C ALA A 236 -15.01 -15.25 3.69
N ASP A 237 -15.45 -15.94 2.63
CA ASP A 237 -15.64 -17.38 2.62
C ASP A 237 -14.31 -18.11 2.81
N ALA A 238 -13.24 -17.65 2.16
CA ALA A 238 -11.89 -18.17 2.36
C ALA A 238 -11.39 -17.99 3.82
N LEU A 239 -11.61 -16.82 4.42
CA LEU A 239 -11.24 -16.59 5.83
C LEU A 239 -12.00 -17.52 6.77
N ARG A 240 -13.32 -17.70 6.57
CA ARG A 240 -14.14 -18.60 7.39
C ARG A 240 -13.77 -20.07 7.21
N PHE A 241 -13.41 -20.46 5.99
CA PHE A 241 -12.96 -21.82 5.68
C PHE A 241 -11.68 -22.17 6.44
N LEU A 242 -10.73 -21.22 6.54
CA LEU A 242 -9.49 -21.44 7.28
C LEU A 242 -9.70 -21.39 8.80
N ASP A 243 -10.45 -20.40 9.29
CA ASP A 243 -10.77 -20.26 10.72
C ASP A 243 -12.01 -19.37 10.91
N ALA A 244 -13.16 -20.00 11.14
CA ALA A 244 -14.43 -19.30 11.31
C ALA A 244 -14.47 -18.38 12.55
N ALA A 245 -13.87 -18.80 13.66
CA ALA A 245 -13.88 -18.03 14.90
C ALA A 245 -13.02 -16.77 14.76
N ARG A 246 -11.83 -16.91 14.18
CA ARG A 246 -10.94 -15.79 13.88
C ARG A 246 -11.55 -14.85 12.85
N ALA A 247 -12.16 -15.37 11.79
CA ALA A 247 -12.83 -14.57 10.78
C ALA A 247 -13.96 -13.72 11.38
N GLU A 248 -14.74 -14.29 12.30
CA GLU A 248 -15.82 -13.56 12.98
C GLU A 248 -15.28 -12.48 13.93
N ALA A 249 -14.24 -12.78 14.71
CA ALA A 249 -13.57 -11.78 15.55
C ALA A 249 -13.03 -10.60 14.74
N LEU A 250 -12.37 -10.89 13.62
CA LEU A 250 -11.84 -9.87 12.70
C LEU A 250 -12.96 -9.07 12.03
N ARG A 251 -14.08 -9.70 11.66
CA ARG A 251 -15.26 -9.01 11.11
C ARG A 251 -15.79 -7.97 12.09
N GLN A 252 -15.95 -8.35 13.36
CA GLN A 252 -16.41 -7.44 14.42
C GLN A 252 -15.42 -6.30 14.65
N GLN A 253 -14.12 -6.62 14.74
CA GLN A 253 -13.05 -5.63 14.90
C GLN A 253 -13.04 -4.60 13.78
N VAL A 254 -13.14 -5.05 12.53
CA VAL A 254 -13.12 -4.17 11.35
C VAL A 254 -14.41 -3.35 11.25
N ALA A 255 -15.57 -3.95 11.51
CA ALA A 255 -16.86 -3.25 11.47
C ALA A 255 -16.91 -2.07 12.46
N HIS A 256 -16.29 -2.20 13.64
CA HIS A 256 -16.22 -1.12 14.63
C HIS A 256 -15.47 0.12 14.11
N LEU A 257 -14.59 -0.02 13.11
CA LEU A 257 -13.83 1.10 12.54
C LEU A 257 -14.72 2.07 11.72
N GLN A 258 -15.93 1.69 11.33
CA GLN A 258 -16.82 2.55 10.54
C GLN A 258 -17.34 3.77 11.31
N PHE A 259 -17.34 3.70 12.64
CA PHE A 259 -17.89 4.72 13.54
C PHE A 259 -16.93 5.89 13.79
N PHE A 260 -15.73 5.86 13.22
CA PHE A 260 -14.71 6.92 13.30
C PHE A 260 -14.43 7.46 11.90
#